data_AF-A0A975EQ93-F1
#
_entry.id   AF-A0A975EQ93-F1
#
_cell.length_a   1.000
_cell.length_b   1.000
_cell.length_c   1.000
_cell.angle_alpha   90.00
_cell.angle_beta   90.00
_cell.angle_gamma   90.00
#
_symmetry.space_group_name_H-M   'P 1'
#
loop_
_entity.id
_entity.type
_entity.pdbx_description
1 polymer ?
#
loop_
_entity_poly.entity_id
_entity_poly.type
_entity_poly.pdbx_seq_one_letter_code
_entity_poly.pdbx_strand_id
1 'polypeptide(L)' 'MDLHPGDHVVIRAFDDIPEHLFLVDEVYDDCVGGYSLTGPLEGEYGEPDFDMILRKITSRIFKPKGT' A
#
# COMPACT_ATOMS: atom_id res chain seq x y z
N MET A 1 -3.61 13.28 2.95
CA MET A 1 -3.40 12.59 1.66
C MET A 1 -4.74 11.98 1.29
N ASP A 2 -5.17 12.09 0.03
CA ASP A 2 -6.46 11.52 -0.38
C ASP A 2 -6.23 10.12 -0.99
N LEU A 3 -6.81 9.10 -0.35
CA LEU A 3 -6.60 7.68 -0.64
C LEU A 3 -7.90 7.02 -1.07
N HIS A 4 -7.80 6.12 -2.03
CA HIS A 4 -8.92 5.38 -2.58
C HIS A 4 -8.52 3.92 -2.79
N PRO A 5 -9.49 2.99 -2.77
CA PRO A 5 -9.28 1.64 -3.28
C PRO A 5 -8.61 1.64 -4.66
N GLY A 6 -7.61 0.76 -4.83
CA GLY A 6 -6.76 0.66 -6.03
C GLY A 6 -5.49 1.50 -5.98
N ASP A 7 -5.35 2.41 -5.02
CA ASP A 7 -4.12 3.19 -4.85
C ASP A 7 -2.97 2.30 -4.39
N HIS A 8 -1.78 2.59 -4.90
CA HIS A 8 -0.55 1.97 -4.42
C HIS A 8 0.17 2.98 -3.51
N VAL A 9 0.62 2.52 -2.35
CA VAL A 9 1.33 3.34 -1.37
C VAL A 9 2.62 2.66 -0.92
N VAL A 10 3.52 3.44 -0.33
CA VAL A 10 4.68 2.92 0.39
C VAL A 10 4.40 2.97 1.87
N ILE A 11 4.47 1.83 2.54
CA ILE A 11 4.42 1.72 4.00
C ILE A 11 5.84 1.88 4.54
N ARG A 12 6.01 2.71 5.58
CA ARG A 12 7.29 2.90 6.27
C ARG A 12 7.79 1.59 6.86
N ALA A 13 9.10 1.48 7.07
CA ALA A 13 9.64 0.39 7.88
C ALA A 13 9.12 0.47 9.32
N PHE A 14 8.84 -0.69 9.90
CA PHE A 14 8.46 -0.89 11.30
C PHE A 14 8.97 -2.25 11.76
N ASP A 15 9.33 -2.36 13.04
CA ASP A 15 9.98 -3.55 13.59
C ASP A 15 11.13 -4.03 12.68
N ASP A 16 11.12 -5.29 12.27
CA ASP A 16 12.07 -5.89 11.32
C ASP A 16 11.53 -5.95 9.88
N ILE A 17 10.43 -5.23 9.60
CA ILE A 17 9.80 -5.16 8.28
C ILE A 17 10.33 -3.92 7.54
N PRO A 18 11.00 -4.08 6.38
CA PRO A 18 11.45 -2.96 5.58
C PRO A 18 10.27 -2.21 4.97
N GLU A 19 10.54 -1.01 4.43
CA GLU A 19 9.58 -0.31 3.59
C GLU A 19 9.11 -1.21 2.45
N HIS A 20 7.81 -1.19 2.17
CA HIS A 20 7.23 -2.03 1.14
C HIS A 20 6.05 -1.35 0.44
N LEU A 21 5.77 -1.83 -0.77
CA LEU A 21 4.59 -1.44 -1.53
C LEU A 21 3.35 -2.13 -0.98
N PHE A 22 2.24 -1.40 -1.00
CA PHE A 22 0.95 -1.85 -0.51
C PHE A 22 -0.15 -1.37 -1.45
N LEU A 23 -1.07 -2.28 -1.81
CA LEU A 23 -2.29 -1.98 -2.55
C LEU A 23 -3.41 -1.71 -1.56
N VAL A 24 -3.97 -0.50 -1.61
CA VAL A 24 -5.17 -0.14 -0.84
C VAL A 24 -6.37 -0.86 -1.47
N ASP A 25 -7.06 -1.67 -0.69
CA ASP A 25 -8.33 -2.30 -1.07
C ASP A 25 -9.52 -1.58 -0.41
N GLU A 26 -9.33 -1.15 0.85
CA GLU A 26 -10.35 -0.45 1.64
C GLU A 26 -9.78 0.79 2.33
N VAL A 27 -10.60 1.81 2.53
CA VAL A 27 -10.24 3.03 3.26
C VAL A 27 -11.24 3.22 4.39
N TYR A 28 -10.74 3.22 5.62
CA TYR A 28 -11.51 3.39 6.85
C TYR A 28 -11.30 4.80 7.42
N ASP A 29 -11.88 5.07 8.59
CA ASP A 29 -11.81 6.39 9.24
C ASP A 29 -10.39 6.72 9.74
N ASP A 30 -9.58 5.71 10.10
CA ASP A 30 -8.26 5.85 10.73
C ASP A 30 -7.11 5.09 10.02
N CYS A 31 -7.41 4.15 9.14
CA CYS A 31 -6.41 3.35 8.43
C CYS A 31 -6.84 3.00 6.99
N VAL A 32 -5.98 2.26 6.29
CA VAL A 32 -6.34 1.56 5.05
C VAL A 32 -6.25 0.06 5.24
N GLY A 33 -7.14 -0.69 4.61
CA GLY A 33 -7.04 -2.15 4.46
C GLY A 33 -6.50 -2.51 3.08
N GLY A 34 -5.79 -3.63 2.96
CA GLY A 34 -5.28 -4.09 1.67
C GLY A 34 -4.10 -5.04 1.77
N TYR A 35 -3.32 -5.14 0.70
CA TYR A 35 -2.31 -6.20 0.55
C TYR A 35 -0.91 -5.65 0.31
N SER A 36 0.05 -6.23 1.02
CA SER A 36 1.47 -6.01 0.77
C SER A 36 1.88 -6.61 -0.58
N LEU A 37 2.55 -5.82 -1.41
CA LEU A 37 2.96 -6.20 -2.77
C LEU A 37 4.44 -6.59 -2.86
N THR A 38 5.23 -6.30 -1.82
CA THR A 38 6.67 -6.59 -1.78
C THR A 38 7.13 -6.84 -0.35
N GLY A 39 8.30 -7.45 -0.20
CA GLY A 39 8.94 -7.62 1.11
C GLY A 39 8.45 -8.86 1.86
N PRO A 40 8.80 -9.00 3.15
CA PRO A 40 8.51 -10.22 3.92
C PRO A 40 7.02 -10.54 4.09
N LEU A 41 6.14 -9.56 3.88
CA LEU A 41 4.68 -9.69 3.98
C LEU A 41 3.99 -9.77 2.61
N GLU A 42 4.72 -9.99 1.51
CA GLU A 42 4.11 -10.04 0.17
C GLU A 42 2.94 -11.05 0.11
N GLY A 43 1.77 -10.56 -0.33
CA GLY A 43 0.52 -11.33 -0.40
C GLY A 43 -0.32 -11.30 0.87
N GLU A 44 0.21 -10.80 1.99
CA GLU A 44 -0.52 -10.72 3.26
C GLU A 44 -1.42 -9.48 3.32
N TYR A 45 -2.60 -9.66 3.92
CA TYR A 45 -3.52 -8.55 4.22
C TYR A 45 -3.07 -7.81 5.48
N GLY A 46 -3.19 -6.49 5.49
CA GLY A 46 -2.89 -5.66 6.65
C GLY A 46 -3.75 -4.40 6.71
N GLU A 47 -3.69 -3.73 7.86
CA GLU A 47 -4.45 -2.50 8.14
C GLU A 47 -3.53 -1.38 8.66
N PRO A 48 -2.57 -0.88 7.86
CA PRO A 48 -1.66 0.16 8.32
C PRO A 48 -2.38 1.50 8.54
N ASP A 49 -2.08 2.14 9.66
CA ASP A 49 -2.52 3.49 9.99
C ASP A 49 -2.01 4.52 8.97
N PHE A 50 -2.71 5.64 8.81
CA PHE A 50 -2.32 6.67 7.85
C PHE A 50 -0.92 7.27 8.12
N ASP A 51 -0.44 7.25 9.37
CA ASP A 51 0.89 7.75 9.74
C ASP A 51 2.05 6.84 9.28
N MET A 52 1.72 5.59 8.91
CA MET A 52 2.66 4.64 8.33
C MET A 52 2.85 4.85 6.82
N ILE A 53 1.96 5.59 6.17
CA ILE A 53 1.99 5.82 4.73
C ILE A 53 2.97 6.96 4.40
N LEU A 54 4.08 6.61 3.75
CA LEU A 54 5.08 7.61 3.36
C LEU A 54 4.66 8.42 2.14
N ARG A 55 4.08 7.76 1.13
CA ARG A 55 3.67 8.40 -0.14
C ARG A 55 2.77 7.51 -1.00
N LYS A 56 1.99 8.17 -1.86
CA LYS A 56 1.25 7.54 -2.98
C LYS A 56 2.22 7.27 -4.11
N ILE A 57 2.10 6.13 -4.75
CA ILE A 57 2.72 5.87 -6.03
C ILE A 57 1.79 6.36 -7.13
N THR A 58 1.98 7.58 -7.58
CA THR A 58 1.30 8.10 -8.77
C THR A 58 2.13 7.73 -10.00
N SER A 59 1.96 6.51 -10.52
CA SER A 59 2.61 6.17 -11.79
C SER A 59 1.83 6.75 -12.96
N ARG A 60 2.50 7.49 -13.85
CA ARG A 60 2.03 7.75 -15.22
C ARG A 60 2.20 6.52 -16.14
N ILE A 61 2.69 5.40 -15.60
CA ILE A 61 3.04 4.18 -16.34
C ILE A 61 2.71 2.95 -15.46
N PHE A 62 1.44 2.55 -15.44
CA PHE A 62 1.08 1.14 -15.28
C PHE A 62 0.18 0.82 -16.46
N LYS A 63 0.77 0.33 -17.56
CA LYS A 63 0.00 -0.43 -18.53
C LYS A 63 0.05 -1.88 -18.06
N PRO A 64 -1.06 -2.48 -17.59
CA PRO A 64 -1.09 -3.93 -17.49
C PRO A 64 -0.76 -4.48 -18.89
N LYS A 65 0.17 -5.43 -18.97
CA LYS A 65 0.28 -6.25 -20.18
C LYS A 65 -1.09 -6.89 -20.36
N GLY A 66 -1.77 -6.51 -21.44
CA GLY A 66 -3.05 -7.07 -21.82
C GLY A 66 -2.98 -8.59 -21.93
N THR A 67 -4.14 -9.19 -21.67
CA THR A 67 -4.51 -10.61 -21.83
C THR A 67 -3.86 -11.30 -23.03
#